data_AF-A0A1S7FQD1-F1
#
_entry.id   AF-A0A1S7FQD1-F1
#
_cell.length_a   1.000
_cell.length_b   1.000
_cell.length_c   1.000
_cell.angle_alpha   90.00
_cell.angle_beta   90.00
_cell.angle_gamma   90.00
#
_symmetry.space_group_name_H-M   'P 1'
#
loop_
_entity.id
_entity.type
_entity.pdbx_description
1 polymer ?
#
loop_
_entity_poly.entity_id
_entity_poly.type
_entity_poly.pdbx_seq_one_letter_code
_entity_poly.pdbx_strand_id
1 'polypeptide(L)'
;MSISKIISSIFLVAYAILFINIMYSIIQTQEGFAYPIWIQILLGLSFLAVALLNFTNKRYIFGGVLASAVLMLGISIIVTSMP
;
A
#
# COMPACT_ATOMS: atom_id res chain seq x y z
N MET A 1 1.47 28.52 -3.49
CA MET A 1 1.10 27.09 -3.41
C MET A 1 -0.32 27.00 -2.86
N SER A 2 -1.26 26.30 -3.51
CA SER A 2 -2.65 26.27 -3.00
C SER A 2 -2.75 25.39 -1.76
N ILE A 3 -3.66 25.71 -0.83
CA ILE A 3 -3.88 24.97 0.43
C ILE A 3 -4.11 23.47 0.16
N SER A 4 -4.85 23.14 -0.91
CA SER A 4 -5.09 21.76 -1.33
C SER A 4 -3.79 21.00 -1.68
N LYS A 5 -2.81 21.67 -2.30
CA LYS A 5 -1.50 21.06 -2.59
C LYS A 5 -0.68 20.82 -1.33
N ILE A 6 -0.78 21.72 -0.34
CA ILE A 6 -0.08 21.59 0.95
C ILE A 6 -0.66 20.38 1.71
N ILE A 7 -1.98 20.27 1.80
CA ILE A 7 -2.66 19.14 2.46
C ILE A 7 -2.30 17.81 1.78
N SER A 8 -2.35 17.76 0.44
CA SER A 8 -1.96 16.56 -0.30
C SER A 8 -0.50 16.17 -0.08
N SER A 9 0.40 17.15 0.05
CA SER A 9 1.82 16.91 0.32
C SER A 9 2.03 16.35 1.72
N ILE A 10 1.35 16.90 2.73
CA ILE A 10 1.41 16.40 4.11
C ILE A 10 0.88 14.96 4.18
N PHE A 11 -0.23 14.69 3.49
CA PHE A 11 -0.81 13.35 3.42
C PHE A 11 0.17 12.35 2.79
N LEU A 12 0.84 12.72 1.70
CA LEU A 12 1.86 11.89 1.06
C LEU A 12 3.05 11.58 1.98
N VAL A 13 3.53 12.59 2.71
CA VAL A 13 4.64 12.41 3.66
C VAL A 13 4.23 11.50 4.81
N ALA A 14 3.05 11.73 5.40
CA ALA A 14 2.53 10.86 6.46
C ALA A 14 2.35 9.42 5.97
N TYR A 15 1.81 9.24 4.76
CA TYR A 15 1.68 7.93 4.13
C TYR A 15 3.04 7.25 3.93
N ALA A 16 4.05 7.96 3.43
CA ALA A 16 5.38 7.42 3.23
C ALA A 16 6.03 6.94 4.55
N ILE A 17 5.87 7.72 5.63
CA ILE A 17 6.36 7.35 6.95
C ILE A 17 5.68 6.06 7.45
N LEU A 18 4.35 5.98 7.33
CA LEU A 18 3.59 4.78 7.71
C LEU A 18 4.00 3.56 6.86
N PHE A 19 4.14 3.75 5.55
CA PHE A 19 4.55 2.72 4.62
C PHE A 19 5.91 2.13 5.03
N ILE A 20 6.91 2.98 5.24
CA ILE A 20 8.25 2.56 5.65
C ILE A 20 8.21 1.83 6.98
N ASN A 21 7.46 2.33 7.96
CA ASN A 21 7.37 1.73 9.28
C ASN A 21 6.73 0.33 9.25
N ILE A 22 5.65 0.16 8.48
CA ILE A 22 5.00 -1.15 8.33
C ILE A 22 5.93 -2.11 7.59
N MET A 23 6.59 -1.67 6.52
CA MET A 23 7.55 -2.49 5.79
C MET A 23 8.72 -2.94 6.66
N TYR A 24 9.28 -2.01 7.45
CA TYR A 24 10.32 -2.33 8.42
C TYR A 24 9.85 -3.35 9.45
N SER A 25 8.64 -3.17 9.99
CA SER A 25 8.05 -4.13 10.94
C SER A 25 7.92 -5.52 10.34
N ILE A 26 7.35 -5.67 9.14
CA ILE A 26 7.15 -6.97 8.48
C ILE A 26 8.50 -7.69 8.30
N ILE A 27 9.54 -6.96 7.91
CA ILE A 27 10.89 -7.53 7.73
C ILE A 27 11.50 -7.93 9.08
N GLN A 28 11.31 -7.12 10.12
CA GLN A 28 11.90 -7.38 11.43
C GLN A 28 11.22 -8.54 12.16
N THR A 29 9.89 -8.62 12.11
CA THR A 29 9.14 -9.67 12.80
C THR A 29 9.08 -10.97 12.02
N GLN A 30 9.37 -10.94 10.70
CA GLN A 30 9.10 -12.05 9.78
C GLN A 30 7.63 -12.48 9.82
N GLU A 31 6.75 -11.56 10.20
CA GLU A 31 5.31 -11.77 10.23
C GLU A 31 4.67 -10.77 9.26
N GLY A 32 3.85 -11.29 8.34
CA GLY A 32 2.99 -10.45 7.52
C GLY A 32 1.84 -9.85 8.32
N PHE A 33 0.87 -9.28 7.61
CA PHE A 33 -0.36 -8.81 8.22
C PHE A 33 -1.10 -9.98 8.90
N ALA A 34 -1.68 -9.70 10.07
CA ALA A 34 -2.47 -10.64 10.86
C ALA A 34 -3.86 -10.98 10.26
N TYR A 35 -3.99 -10.91 8.93
CA TYR A 35 -5.17 -11.29 8.18
C TYR A 35 -4.93 -12.62 7.46
N PRO A 36 -5.94 -13.49 7.33
CA PRO A 36 -5.86 -14.67 6.48
C PRO A 36 -5.39 -14.32 5.06
N ILE A 37 -4.53 -15.16 4.48
CA ILE A 37 -3.91 -14.94 3.16
C ILE A 37 -4.97 -14.66 2.07
N TRP A 38 -6.10 -15.37 2.09
CA TRP A 38 -7.17 -15.18 1.11
C TRP A 38 -7.79 -13.77 1.18
N ILE A 39 -7.87 -13.16 2.37
CA ILE A 39 -8.33 -11.77 2.55
C ILE A 39 -7.30 -10.81 1.97
N GLN A 40 -6.02 -11.05 2.21
CA GLN A 40 -4.93 -10.23 1.66
C GLN A 40 -4.93 -10.25 0.13
N ILE A 41 -5.18 -11.41 -0.48
CA ILE A 41 -5.31 -11.54 -1.95
C ILE A 41 -6.51 -10.77 -2.46
N LEU A 42 -7.69 -10.91 -1.83
CA LEU A 42 -8.90 -10.21 -2.26
C LEU A 42 -8.75 -8.69 -2.16
N LEU A 43 -8.14 -8.20 -1.07
CA LEU A 43 -7.78 -6.80 -0.89
C LEU A 43 -6.77 -6.34 -1.94
N GLY A 44 -5.75 -7.14 -2.22
CA GLY A 44 -4.73 -6.85 -3.22
C GLY A 44 -5.33 -6.68 -4.62
N LEU A 45 -6.23 -7.58 -5.03
CA LEU A 45 -6.94 -7.47 -6.31
C LEU A 45 -7.86 -6.23 -6.35
N SER A 46 -8.56 -5.95 -5.25
CA SER A 46 -9.43 -4.78 -5.15
C SER A 46 -8.65 -3.48 -5.28
N PHE A 47 -7.52 -3.35 -4.56
CA PHE A 47 -6.64 -2.20 -4.64
C PHE A 47 -5.97 -2.08 -6.00
N LEU A 48 -5.60 -3.20 -6.63
CA LEU A 48 -5.05 -3.19 -7.98
C LEU A 48 -6.05 -2.65 -9.00
N ALA A 49 -7.31 -3.12 -8.96
CA ALA A 49 -8.36 -2.64 -9.84
C ALA A 49 -8.60 -1.13 -9.68
N VAL A 50 -8.65 -0.64 -8.43
CA VAL A 50 -8.83 0.80 -8.15
C VAL A 50 -7.57 1.60 -8.52
N ALA A 51 -6.37 1.04 -8.36
CA ALA A 51 -5.13 1.67 -8.79
C ALA A 51 -5.10 1.90 -10.30
N LEU A 52 -5.44 0.85 -11.07
CA LEU A 52 -5.54 0.91 -12.53
C LEU A 52 -6.56 1.95 -12.96
N LEU A 53 -7.74 1.98 -12.34
CA LEU A 53 -8.77 2.99 -12.62
C LEU A 53 -8.32 4.41 -12.28
N ASN A 54 -7.47 4.60 -11.27
CA ASN A 54 -6.90 5.92 -10.97
C ASN A 54 -5.82 6.33 -11.98
N PHE A 55 -5.02 5.38 -12.47
CA PHE A 55 -4.05 5.65 -13.53
C PHE A 55 -4.71 6.02 -14.85
N THR A 56 -5.80 5.34 -15.24
CA THR A 56 -6.57 5.70 -16.44
C THR A 56 -7.21 7.09 -16.30
N ASN A 57 -7.64 7.45 -15.09
CA ASN A 57 -8.19 8.79 -14.78
C ASN A 57 -7.11 9.86 -14.54
N LYS A 58 -5.83 9.59 -14.83
CA LYS A 58 -4.69 10.51 -14.63
C LYS A 58 -4.51 10.98 -13.17
N ARG A 59 -5.09 10.26 -12.21
CA ARG A 59 -4.93 10.48 -10.76
C ARG A 59 -3.73 9.68 -10.23
N TYR A 60 -2.54 10.00 -10.75
CA TYR A 60 -1.32 9.21 -10.52
C TYR A 60 -0.93 9.06 -9.05
N ILE A 61 -1.19 10.06 -8.20
CA ILE A 61 -0.86 9.99 -6.77
C ILE A 61 -1.67 8.88 -6.08
N PHE A 62 -2.99 8.87 -6.27
CA PHE A 62 -3.86 7.85 -5.67
C PHE A 62 -3.61 6.47 -6.29
N GLY A 63 -3.36 6.40 -7.60
CA GLY A 63 -2.96 5.16 -8.26
C GLY A 63 -1.67 4.58 -7.67
N GLY A 64 -0.66 5.43 -7.44
CA GLY A 64 0.61 5.04 -6.83
C GLY A 64 0.46 4.52 -5.41
N VAL A 65 -0.30 5.23 -4.56
CA VAL A 65 -0.58 4.82 -3.16
C VAL A 65 -1.27 3.45 -3.09
N LEU A 66 -2.22 3.19 -4.00
CA LEU A 66 -2.91 1.91 -4.04
C LEU A 66 -2.00 0.80 -4.58
N ALA A 67 -1.20 1.08 -5.62
CA ALA A 67 -0.22 0.14 -6.14
C ALA A 67 0.84 -0.23 -5.10
N SER A 68 1.33 0.72 -4.30
CA SER A 68 2.24 0.43 -3.20
C SER A 68 1.59 -0.41 -2.09
N ALA A 69 0.30 -0.19 -1.79
CA ALA A 69 -0.44 -1.05 -0.87
C ALA A 69 -0.56 -2.49 -1.38
N VAL A 70 -0.75 -2.70 -2.69
CA VAL A 70 -0.71 -4.04 -3.30
C VAL A 70 0.66 -4.70 -3.11
N LEU A 71 1.75 -3.95 -3.30
CA LEU A 71 3.10 -4.46 -3.07
C LEU A 71 3.31 -4.87 -1.61
N MET A 72 2.84 -4.08 -0.63
CA MET A 72 2.92 -4.45 0.79
C MET A 72 2.19 -5.75 1.08
N LEU A 73 0.97 -5.91 0.55
CA LEU A 73 0.20 -7.16 0.69
C LEU A 73 0.94 -8.33 0.06
N GLY A 74 1.54 -8.15 -1.12
CA GLY A 74 2.38 -9.16 -1.76
C GLY A 74 3.56 -9.58 -0.89
N ILE A 75 4.30 -8.62 -0.32
CA ILE A 75 5.44 -8.92 0.57
C ILE A 75 4.97 -9.63 1.84
N SER A 76 3.88 -9.16 2.44
CA SER A 76 3.26 -9.80 3.60
C SER A 76 2.90 -11.27 3.33
N ILE A 77 2.28 -11.56 2.18
CA ILE A 77 1.94 -12.94 1.78
C ILE A 77 3.22 -13.77 1.64
N ILE A 78 4.23 -13.25 0.94
CA ILE A 78 5.50 -13.96 0.72
C ILE A 78 6.14 -14.33 2.06
N VAL A 79 6.33 -13.35 2.95
CA VAL A 79 6.94 -13.55 4.27
C VAL A 79 6.15 -14.56 5.10
N THR A 80 4.82 -14.47 5.13
CA THR A 80 3.96 -15.40 5.89
C THR A 80 3.95 -16.81 5.29
N SER A 81 4.26 -16.96 4.00
CA SER A 81 4.28 -18.24 3.28
C SER A 81 5.65 -18.91 3.21
N MET A 82 6.72 -18.21 3.62
CA MET A 82 8.05 -18.77 3.74
C MET A 82 8.15 -19.54 5.07
N PRO A 83 8.55 -20.82 5.04
CA PRO A 83 8.64 -21.67 6.24
C PRO A 83 9.79 -21.29 7.18
#